data_AF-A0A1F6EFC7-F1
#
_entry.id   AF-A0A1F6EFC7-F1
#
_cell.length_a   1.000
_cell.length_b   1.000
_cell.length_c   1.000
_cell.angle_alpha   90.00
_cell.angle_beta   90.00
_cell.angle_gamma   90.00
#
_symmetry.space_group_name_H-M   'P 1'
#
loop_
_entity.id
_entity.type
_entity.pdbx_description
1 polymer ?
#
loop_
_entity_poly.entity_id
_entity_poly.type
_entity_poly.pdbx_seq_one_letter_code
_entity_poly.pdbx_strand_id
1 'polypeptide(L)'
;MNKPSQDQVVNAFNRLPEAIREYLSGPETGKVMTEIQKKYNLHVDTAGKVSECTGYLLLGLMSPAEMSSTLVTDAALQEEGVRQLMSEINQKIFVPLQARMRGGEEPVRVVPQVGVPSYQPPPKPLAPPLVRPVQPSPPLRPQAMPRPVPKPPPNLPGATPDHLLPDHEAEHIHVPTPQPPLNNLSNKLSGDRPQDGLAKPSAAYNVDPYREPIDEK
;
A
#
# COMPACT_ATOMS: atom_id res chain seq x y z
N MET A 1 -6.89 -12.61 -7.57
CA MET A 1 -5.62 -12.20 -8.22
C MET A 1 -4.70 -13.40 -8.34
N ASN A 2 -4.14 -13.69 -9.51
CA ASN A 2 -3.07 -14.70 -9.63
C ASN A 2 -1.76 -14.03 -9.22
N LYS A 3 -1.26 -14.35 -8.01
CA LYS A 3 0.04 -13.85 -7.56
C LYS A 3 1.14 -14.45 -8.45
N PRO A 4 2.10 -13.64 -8.96
CA PRO A 4 3.22 -14.17 -9.72
C PRO A 4 4.06 -15.11 -8.85
N SER A 5 4.54 -16.21 -9.43
CA SER A 5 5.41 -17.15 -8.72
C SER A 5 6.77 -16.51 -8.42
N GLN A 6 7.46 -16.98 -7.36
CA GLN A 6 8.77 -16.46 -6.99
C GLN A 6 9.79 -16.48 -8.15
N ASP A 7 9.81 -17.57 -8.93
CA ASP A 7 10.63 -17.68 -10.13
C ASP A 7 10.31 -16.61 -11.19
N GLN A 8 9.03 -16.25 -11.36
CA GLN A 8 8.64 -15.21 -12.31
C GLN A 8 9.11 -13.83 -11.85
N VAL A 9 9.03 -13.55 -10.55
CA VAL A 9 9.52 -12.31 -9.95
C VAL A 9 11.04 -12.20 -10.12
N VAL A 10 11.79 -13.25 -9.80
CA VAL A 10 13.25 -13.29 -9.94
C VAL A 10 13.67 -13.14 -11.41
N ASN A 11 13.02 -13.87 -12.32
CA ASN A 11 13.31 -13.77 -13.75
C ASN A 11 13.00 -12.39 -14.31
N ALA A 12 11.88 -11.77 -13.91
CA ALA A 12 11.55 -10.41 -14.31
C ALA A 12 12.59 -9.42 -13.77
N PHE A 13 12.97 -9.55 -12.49
CA PHE A 13 13.95 -8.68 -11.84
C PHE A 13 15.31 -8.75 -12.55
N ASN A 14 15.79 -9.94 -12.89
CA ASN A 14 17.08 -10.12 -13.57
C ASN A 14 17.12 -9.54 -14.99
N ARG A 15 15.95 -9.38 -15.63
CA ARG A 15 15.83 -8.79 -16.98
C ARG A 15 15.71 -7.27 -16.96
N LEU A 16 15.57 -6.65 -15.78
CA LEU A 16 15.44 -5.21 -15.65
C LEU A 16 16.78 -4.49 -15.93
N PRO A 17 16.73 -3.31 -16.56
CA PRO A 17 17.86 -2.39 -16.63
C PRO A 17 18.44 -2.10 -15.24
N GLU A 18 19.75 -1.88 -15.17
CA GLU A 18 20.47 -1.63 -13.92
C GLU A 18 19.85 -0.49 -13.09
N ALA A 19 19.52 0.63 -13.73
CA ALA A 19 18.87 1.78 -13.08
C ALA A 19 17.55 1.41 -12.37
N ILE A 20 16.77 0.47 -12.90
CA ILE A 20 15.52 0.02 -12.28
C ILE A 20 15.80 -0.95 -11.14
N ARG A 21 16.77 -1.86 -11.31
CA ARG A 21 17.20 -2.78 -10.24
C ARG A 21 17.72 -2.00 -9.03
N GLU A 22 18.58 -1.00 -9.25
CA GLU A 22 19.07 -0.14 -8.18
C GLU A 22 17.96 0.66 -7.52
N TYR A 23 16.99 1.15 -8.28
CA TYR A 23 15.86 1.88 -7.71
C TYR A 23 14.99 0.96 -6.82
N LEU A 24 14.72 -0.27 -7.26
CA LEU A 24 13.95 -1.27 -6.51
C LEU A 24 14.68 -1.76 -5.26
N SER A 25 15.98 -2.02 -5.35
CA SER A 25 16.81 -2.47 -4.23
C SER A 25 17.26 -1.32 -3.32
N GLY A 26 17.11 -0.07 -3.77
CA GLY A 26 17.53 1.12 -3.06
C GLY A 26 16.53 1.61 -2.00
N PRO A 27 16.99 2.46 -1.07
CA PRO A 27 16.14 3.01 -0.02
C PRO A 27 15.09 4.00 -0.53
N GLU A 28 15.24 4.50 -1.77
CA GLU A 28 14.34 5.48 -2.40
C GLU A 28 12.91 4.95 -2.49
N THR A 29 12.74 3.70 -2.95
CA THR A 29 11.41 3.07 -3.07
C THR A 29 10.71 2.96 -1.71
N GLY A 30 11.44 2.54 -0.67
CA GLY A 30 10.91 2.44 0.68
C GLY A 30 10.50 3.80 1.27
N LYS A 31 11.29 4.85 1.02
CA LYS A 31 10.97 6.23 1.45
C LYS A 31 9.70 6.74 0.77
N VAL A 32 9.61 6.61 -0.55
CA VAL A 32 8.43 7.05 -1.32
C VAL A 32 7.18 6.31 -0.86
N MET A 33 7.26 4.99 -0.65
CA MET A 33 6.12 4.22 -0.18
C MET A 33 5.69 4.61 1.24
N THR A 34 6.65 4.93 2.12
CA THR A 34 6.36 5.44 3.47
C THR A 34 5.69 6.82 3.42
N GLU A 35 6.12 7.71 2.52
CA GLU A 35 5.49 9.02 2.31
C GLU A 35 4.03 8.85 1.84
N ILE A 36 3.80 7.96 0.88
CA ILE A 36 2.46 7.64 0.36
C ILE A 36 1.57 7.08 1.47
N GLN A 37 2.08 6.12 2.24
CA GLN A 37 1.36 5.55 3.39
C GLN A 37 0.90 6.65 4.36
N LYS A 38 1.80 7.55 4.75
CA LYS A 38 1.49 8.65 5.68
C LYS A 38 0.49 9.64 5.08
N LYS A 39 0.66 10.01 3.81
CA LYS A 39 -0.20 10.99 3.12
C LYS A 39 -1.65 10.51 3.04
N TYR A 40 -1.85 9.22 2.77
CA TYR A 40 -3.18 8.62 2.62
C TYR A 40 -3.70 7.93 3.90
N ASN A 41 -2.96 8.02 5.01
CA ASN A 41 -3.26 7.30 6.26
C ASN A 41 -3.56 5.80 6.02
N LEU A 42 -2.77 5.17 5.16
CA LEU A 42 -2.96 3.75 4.83
C LEU A 42 -2.54 2.88 6.02
N HIS A 43 -3.34 1.86 6.29
CA HIS A 43 -2.98 0.81 7.23
C HIS A 43 -1.73 0.07 6.75
N VAL A 44 -0.92 -0.48 7.66
CA VAL A 44 0.35 -1.15 7.32
C VAL A 44 0.11 -2.32 6.37
N ASP A 45 -0.97 -3.07 6.55
CA ASP A 45 -1.36 -4.16 5.65
C ASP A 45 -1.65 -3.65 4.22
N THR A 46 -2.47 -2.60 4.12
CA THR A 46 -2.81 -1.95 2.85
C THR A 46 -1.57 -1.37 2.16
N ALA A 47 -0.70 -0.71 2.91
CA ALA A 47 0.56 -0.17 2.40
C ALA A 47 1.49 -1.27 1.89
N GLY A 48 1.55 -2.41 2.59
CA GLY A 48 2.27 -3.61 2.13
C GLY A 48 1.72 -4.11 0.78
N LYS A 49 0.40 -4.20 0.63
CA LYS A 49 -0.24 -4.59 -0.64
C LYS A 49 0.05 -3.59 -1.76
N VAL A 50 0.00 -2.29 -1.49
CA VAL A 50 0.34 -1.25 -2.47
C VAL A 50 1.81 -1.38 -2.88
N SER A 51 2.71 -1.65 -1.95
CA SER A 51 4.14 -1.89 -2.21
C SER A 51 4.36 -3.13 -3.09
N GLU A 52 3.70 -4.23 -2.77
CA GLU A 52 3.77 -5.48 -3.55
C GLU A 52 3.24 -5.24 -4.99
N CYS A 53 2.08 -4.61 -5.14
CA CYS A 53 1.50 -4.28 -6.45
C CYS A 53 2.39 -3.33 -7.25
N THR A 54 2.98 -2.32 -6.60
CA THR A 54 3.90 -1.37 -7.23
C THR A 54 5.16 -2.09 -7.71
N GLY A 55 5.69 -3.02 -6.92
CA GLY A 55 6.82 -3.87 -7.32
C GLY A 55 6.48 -4.70 -8.56
N TYR A 56 5.33 -5.35 -8.59
CA TYR A 56 4.88 -6.13 -9.76
C TYR A 56 4.65 -5.25 -10.99
N LEU A 57 4.16 -4.02 -10.81
CA LEU A 57 3.99 -3.05 -11.88
C LEU A 57 5.35 -2.63 -12.47
N LEU A 58 6.35 -2.37 -11.62
CA LEU A 58 7.72 -2.05 -12.04
C LEU A 58 8.42 -3.22 -12.74
N LEU A 59 8.12 -4.45 -12.32
CA LEU A 59 8.60 -5.68 -12.95
C LEU A 59 7.88 -6.00 -14.28
N GLY A 60 6.81 -5.26 -14.61
CA GLY A 60 5.98 -5.54 -15.78
C GLY A 60 5.12 -6.80 -15.66
N LEU A 61 4.94 -7.33 -14.44
CA LEU A 61 4.12 -8.51 -14.14
C LEU A 61 2.66 -8.15 -13.88
N MET A 62 2.37 -6.88 -13.64
CA MET A 62 1.03 -6.34 -13.39
C MET A 62 0.80 -5.13 -14.27
N SER A 63 -0.44 -4.95 -14.75
CA SER A 63 -0.83 -3.74 -15.48
C SER A 63 -1.41 -2.69 -14.51
N PRO A 64 -1.38 -1.40 -14.85
CA PRO A 64 -1.93 -0.38 -13.95
C PRO A 64 -3.46 -0.49 -13.79
N ALA A 65 -4.15 -1.06 -14.79
CA ALA A 65 -5.57 -1.42 -14.66
C ALA A 65 -5.78 -2.55 -13.64
N GLU A 66 -4.97 -3.61 -13.70
CA GLU A 66 -5.00 -4.71 -12.72
C GLU A 66 -4.69 -4.21 -11.31
N MET A 67 -3.74 -3.29 -11.17
CA MET A 67 -3.40 -2.66 -9.89
C MET A 67 -4.60 -1.90 -9.33
N SER A 68 -5.26 -1.06 -10.12
CA SER A 68 -6.43 -0.32 -9.66
C SER A 68 -7.56 -1.26 -9.20
N SER A 69 -7.84 -2.32 -9.95
CA SER A 69 -8.84 -3.34 -9.61
C SER A 69 -8.48 -4.08 -8.32
N THR A 70 -7.20 -4.43 -8.15
CA THR A 70 -6.69 -5.10 -6.94
C THR A 70 -6.77 -4.20 -5.72
N LEU A 71 -6.49 -2.90 -5.86
CA LEU A 71 -6.57 -1.97 -4.73
C LEU A 71 -8.01 -1.70 -4.29
N VAL A 72 -8.97 -1.66 -5.22
CA VAL A 72 -10.39 -1.55 -4.86
C VAL A 72 -10.87 -2.83 -4.16
N THR A 73 -10.51 -4.00 -4.69
CA THR A 73 -11.05 -5.29 -4.23
C THR A 73 -10.35 -5.79 -2.95
N ASP A 74 -9.03 -5.76 -2.92
CA ASP A 74 -8.19 -6.44 -1.94
C ASP A 74 -7.75 -5.51 -0.80
N ALA A 75 -7.64 -4.21 -1.08
CA ALA A 75 -7.33 -3.17 -0.11
C ALA A 75 -8.56 -2.37 0.35
N ALA A 76 -9.75 -2.68 -0.19
CA ALA A 76 -11.03 -2.05 0.14
C ALA A 76 -10.99 -0.51 0.04
N LEU A 77 -10.20 0.04 -0.88
CA LEU A 77 -10.09 1.46 -1.12
C LEU A 77 -11.22 1.95 -2.05
N GLN A 78 -11.73 3.15 -1.81
CA GLN A 78 -12.69 3.78 -2.74
C GLN A 78 -12.01 4.10 -4.08
N GLU A 79 -12.74 3.95 -5.20
CA GLU A 79 -12.22 4.21 -6.55
C GLU A 79 -11.54 5.57 -6.69
N GLU A 80 -12.10 6.62 -6.07
CA GLU A 80 -11.51 7.96 -6.12
C GLU A 80 -10.15 8.02 -5.40
N GLY A 81 -10.04 7.37 -4.22
CA GLY A 81 -8.80 7.25 -3.48
C GLY A 81 -7.75 6.43 -4.24
N VAL A 82 -8.16 5.35 -4.90
CA VAL A 82 -7.27 4.53 -5.76
C VAL A 82 -6.76 5.35 -6.94
N ARG A 83 -7.60 6.16 -7.59
CA ARG A 83 -7.19 7.01 -8.70
C ARG A 83 -6.16 8.05 -8.29
N GLN A 84 -6.35 8.69 -7.14
CA GLN A 84 -5.39 9.65 -6.60
C GLN A 84 -4.06 8.96 -6.22
N LEU A 85 -4.15 7.81 -5.56
CA LEU A 85 -2.98 7.01 -5.17
C LEU A 85 -2.16 6.57 -6.40
N MET A 86 -2.82 6.09 -7.46
CA MET A 86 -2.18 5.72 -8.72
C MET A 86 -1.48 6.92 -9.37
N SER A 87 -2.09 8.11 -9.33
CA SER A 87 -1.47 9.34 -9.85
C SER A 87 -0.21 9.70 -9.05
N GLU A 88 -0.24 9.59 -7.73
CA GLU A 88 0.92 9.86 -6.88
C GLU A 88 2.05 8.85 -7.13
N ILE A 89 1.73 7.56 -7.22
CA ILE A 89 2.70 6.52 -7.54
C ILE A 89 3.35 6.80 -8.90
N ASN A 90 2.55 7.17 -9.91
CA ASN A 90 3.08 7.55 -11.22
C ASN A 90 4.07 8.73 -11.13
N GLN A 91 3.70 9.79 -10.41
CA GLN A 91 4.53 10.99 -10.26
C GLN A 91 5.80 10.76 -9.43
N LYS A 92 5.70 9.99 -8.35
CA LYS A 92 6.78 9.81 -7.37
C LYS A 92 7.74 8.69 -7.74
N ILE A 93 7.31 7.71 -8.53
CA ILE A 93 8.09 6.53 -8.86
C ILE A 93 8.40 6.48 -10.36
N PHE A 94 7.37 6.44 -11.21
CA PHE A 94 7.56 6.19 -12.64
C PHE A 94 8.21 7.36 -13.39
N VAL A 95 7.79 8.59 -13.11
CA VAL A 95 8.36 9.80 -13.71
C VAL A 95 9.87 9.94 -13.42
N PRO A 96 10.33 9.94 -12.16
CA PRO A 96 11.77 10.07 -11.87
C PRO A 96 12.58 8.87 -12.38
N LEU A 97 12.00 7.66 -12.34
CA LEU A 97 12.65 6.48 -12.87
C LEU A 97 12.85 6.56 -14.39
N GLN A 98 11.84 7.02 -15.12
CA GLN A 98 11.93 7.22 -16.58
C GLN A 98 12.98 8.29 -16.94
N ALA A 99 13.09 9.36 -16.14
CA ALA A 99 14.13 10.36 -16.31
C ALA A 99 15.54 9.76 -16.16
N ARG A 100 15.76 8.94 -15.12
CA ARG A 100 17.04 8.22 -14.91
C ARG A 100 17.39 7.30 -16.08
N MET A 101 16.40 6.62 -16.67
CA MET A 101 16.63 5.76 -17.84
C MET A 101 17.01 6.53 -19.12
N ARG A 102 16.61 7.80 -19.23
CA ARG A 102 16.92 8.64 -20.41
C ARG A 102 18.28 9.33 -20.30
N GLY A 103 19.02 9.12 -19.21
CA GLY A 103 20.42 9.56 -19.08
C GLY A 103 20.62 11.05 -18.78
N GLY A 104 19.70 11.70 -18.05
CA GLY A 104 19.81 13.13 -17.74
C GLY A 104 19.43 13.48 -16.30
N GLU A 105 20.31 14.25 -15.68
CA GLU A 105 20.34 14.77 -14.30
C GLU A 105 19.03 15.37 -13.77
N GLU A 106 18.82 15.13 -12.47
CA GLU A 106 17.88 15.73 -11.51
C GLU A 106 16.39 15.90 -11.87
N PRO A 107 15.49 15.74 -10.88
CA PRO A 107 14.06 15.93 -11.08
C PRO A 107 13.80 17.40 -11.44
N VAL A 108 13.58 17.68 -12.73
CA VAL A 108 12.92 18.91 -13.17
C VAL A 108 11.67 19.04 -12.31
N ARG A 109 11.63 20.10 -11.51
CA ARG A 109 10.49 20.49 -10.67
C ARG A 109 9.32 20.78 -11.60
N VAL A 110 8.57 19.74 -11.98
CA VAL A 110 7.45 19.88 -12.89
C VAL A 110 6.33 20.56 -12.13
N VAL A 111 6.12 21.83 -12.45
CA VAL A 111 4.84 22.52 -12.26
C VAL A 111 3.69 21.61 -12.71
N PRO A 112 2.51 21.67 -12.06
CA PRO A 112 1.41 20.76 -12.33
C PRO A 112 0.91 20.94 -13.76
N GLN A 113 1.42 20.15 -14.70
CA GLN A 113 0.77 19.97 -15.99
C GLN A 113 -0.33 18.93 -15.81
N VAL A 114 -1.54 19.47 -15.78
CA VAL A 114 -2.82 18.80 -15.97
C VAL A 114 -2.76 18.06 -17.31
N GLY A 115 -2.36 16.80 -17.27
CA GLY A 115 -2.33 15.90 -18.40
C GLY A 115 -2.64 14.49 -17.90
N VAL A 116 -3.83 14.32 -17.32
CA VAL A 116 -4.33 12.98 -17.02
C VAL A 116 -4.28 12.15 -18.31
N PRO A 117 -3.62 10.98 -18.35
CA PRO A 117 -3.92 10.02 -19.40
C PRO A 117 -5.41 9.72 -19.25
N SER A 118 -6.19 10.17 -20.22
CA SER A 118 -7.59 9.82 -20.32
C SER A 118 -7.64 8.31 -20.48
N TYR A 119 -7.85 7.59 -19.38
CA TYR A 119 -8.34 6.22 -19.40
C TYR A 119 -9.68 6.29 -20.15
N GLN A 120 -9.62 6.11 -21.46
CA GLN A 120 -10.81 5.86 -22.24
C GLN A 120 -11.30 4.50 -21.75
N PRO A 121 -12.44 4.42 -21.04
CA PRO A 121 -12.98 3.13 -20.67
C PRO A 121 -13.10 2.30 -21.95
N PRO A 122 -12.81 0.98 -21.89
CA PRO A 122 -12.93 0.13 -23.06
C PRO A 122 -14.27 0.39 -23.73
N PRO A 123 -14.32 0.57 -25.06
CA PRO A 123 -15.56 0.85 -25.75
C PRO A 123 -16.55 -0.24 -25.36
N LYS A 124 -17.62 0.16 -24.67
CA LYS A 124 -18.74 -0.73 -24.35
C LYS A 124 -19.07 -1.47 -25.66
N PRO A 125 -19.11 -2.81 -25.68
CA PRO A 125 -19.58 -3.54 -26.84
C PRO A 125 -20.88 -2.90 -27.27
N LEU A 126 -20.94 -2.42 -28.53
CA LEU A 126 -22.18 -1.88 -29.08
C LEU A 126 -23.21 -3.00 -28.92
N ALA A 127 -24.10 -2.85 -27.94
CA ALA A 127 -25.24 -3.73 -27.82
C ALA A 127 -25.96 -3.70 -29.18
N PRO A 128 -26.32 -4.85 -29.76
CA PRO A 128 -27.16 -4.85 -30.96
C PRO A 128 -28.41 -4.01 -30.68
N PRO A 129 -28.92 -3.27 -31.68
CA PRO A 129 -30.07 -2.39 -31.49
C PRO A 129 -31.21 -3.18 -30.85
N LEU A 130 -31.53 -2.81 -29.61
CA LEU A 130 -32.63 -3.39 -28.88
C LEU A 130 -33.90 -3.05 -29.66
N VAL A 131 -34.47 -4.04 -30.35
CA VAL A 131 -35.81 -3.96 -30.92
C VAL A 131 -36.73 -3.62 -29.76
N ARG A 132 -37.18 -2.37 -29.69
CA ARG A 132 -38.07 -1.90 -28.63
C ARG A 132 -39.37 -2.70 -28.72
N PRO A 133 -39.75 -3.46 -27.69
CA PRO A 133 -41.10 -4.01 -27.62
C PRO A 133 -42.06 -2.82 -27.57
N VAL A 134 -43.08 -2.84 -28.43
CA VAL A 134 -44.18 -1.88 -28.42
C VAL A 134 -44.86 -2.02 -27.06
N GLN A 135 -44.63 -1.05 -26.16
CA GLN A 135 -45.20 -1.07 -24.82
C GLN A 135 -46.67 -0.65 -24.93
N PRO A 136 -47.65 -1.50 -24.56
CA PRO A 136 -49.04 -1.08 -24.51
C PRO A 136 -49.24 -0.05 -23.41
N SER A 137 -49.93 1.04 -23.75
CA SER A 137 -50.24 2.15 -22.85
C SER A 137 -50.94 1.65 -21.57
N PRO A 138 -50.50 2.07 -20.36
CA PRO A 138 -51.21 1.73 -19.14
C PRO A 138 -52.54 2.51 -19.03
N PRO A 139 -53.61 1.90 -18.47
CA PRO A 139 -54.86 2.60 -18.22
C PRO A 139 -54.70 3.64 -17.11
N LEU A 140 -55.32 4.80 -17.33
CA LEU A 140 -55.43 5.90 -16.37
C LEU A 140 -56.00 5.41 -15.03
N ARG A 141 -55.20 5.48 -13.97
CA ARG A 141 -55.67 5.20 -12.61
C ARG A 141 -56.31 6.46 -11.98
N PRO A 142 -57.48 6.34 -11.32
CA PRO A 142 -58.13 7.44 -10.60
C PRO A 142 -57.32 7.96 -9.42
N GLN A 143 -57.53 9.24 -9.11
CA GLN A 143 -56.85 9.98 -8.04
C GLN A 143 -57.20 9.49 -6.63
N ALA A 144 -56.15 9.50 -5.79
CA ALA A 144 -56.04 9.88 -4.38
C ALA A 144 -57.07 9.38 -3.33
N MET A 145 -56.53 8.75 -2.28
CA MET A 145 -57.00 8.94 -0.90
C MET A 145 -55.84 9.45 -0.04
N PRO A 146 -56.09 10.40 0.89
CA PRO A 146 -55.07 10.92 1.79
C PRO A 146 -54.66 9.85 2.81
N ARG A 147 -53.35 9.66 2.98
CA ARG A 147 -52.80 8.78 4.03
C ARG A 147 -53.00 9.43 5.41
N PRO A 148 -53.41 8.67 6.44
CA PRO A 148 -53.44 9.16 7.81
C PRO A 148 -52.02 9.40 8.34
N VAL A 149 -51.84 10.55 9.01
CA VAL A 149 -50.61 10.95 9.68
C VAL A 149 -50.25 10.00 10.84
N PRO A 150 -48.98 9.62 11.01
CA PRO A 150 -48.53 8.82 12.13
C PRO A 150 -48.59 9.62 13.45
N LYS A 151 -49.11 8.98 14.51
CA LYS A 151 -49.17 9.53 15.86
C LYS A 151 -47.76 9.61 16.48
N PRO A 152 -47.45 10.64 17.28
CA PRO A 152 -46.18 10.75 17.98
C PRO A 152 -46.06 9.68 19.08
N PRO A 153 -44.84 9.21 19.40
CA PRO A 153 -44.62 8.27 20.50
C PRO A 153 -44.85 8.92 21.87
N PRO A 154 -45.34 8.16 22.86
CA PRO A 154 -45.55 8.66 24.22
C PRO A 154 -44.21 8.90 24.93
N ASN A 155 -44.12 10.05 25.60
CA ASN A 155 -43.07 10.36 26.57
C ASN A 155 -42.98 9.26 27.64
N LEU A 156 -41.80 8.67 27.79
CA LEU A 156 -41.47 7.82 28.95
C LEU A 156 -40.96 8.72 30.09
N PRO A 157 -41.62 8.71 31.27
CA PRO A 157 -41.09 9.31 32.48
C PRO A 157 -39.97 8.43 33.08
N GLY A 158 -39.01 9.09 33.72
CA GLY A 158 -37.76 8.49 34.20
C GLY A 158 -37.92 7.36 35.23
N ALA A 159 -36.86 6.55 35.30
CA ALA A 159 -36.56 5.64 36.39
C ALA A 159 -35.02 5.59 36.55
N THR A 160 -34.52 6.34 37.53
CA THR A 160 -33.75 5.87 38.72
C THR A 160 -32.29 5.46 38.48
N PRO A 161 -31.33 6.09 39.20
CA PRO A 161 -29.96 5.62 39.35
C PRO A 161 -29.88 4.67 40.55
N ASP A 162 -29.62 3.39 40.34
CA ASP A 162 -29.00 2.51 41.35
C ASP A 162 -28.59 1.17 40.71
N HIS A 163 -27.29 1.00 40.44
CA HIS A 163 -26.72 -0.35 40.33
C HIS A 163 -25.27 -0.36 40.78
N LEU A 164 -25.13 -0.51 42.09
CA LEU A 164 -24.24 -1.45 42.78
C LEU A 164 -23.04 -1.95 41.97
N LEU A 165 -21.87 -1.47 42.39
CA LEU A 165 -20.57 -2.10 42.22
C LEU A 165 -20.58 -3.54 42.75
N PRO A 166 -20.14 -4.54 41.98
CA PRO A 166 -19.48 -5.70 42.54
C PRO A 166 -18.01 -5.35 42.83
N ASP A 167 -17.71 -5.39 44.12
CA ASP A 167 -16.37 -5.54 44.68
C ASP A 167 -15.71 -6.78 44.04
N HIS A 168 -14.69 -6.54 43.22
CA HIS A 168 -13.73 -7.57 42.84
C HIS A 168 -12.37 -7.13 43.38
N GLU A 169 -12.11 -7.59 44.61
CA GLU A 169 -10.79 -7.78 45.18
C GLU A 169 -9.79 -8.30 44.15
N ALA A 170 -8.68 -7.56 44.08
CA ALA A 170 -7.31 -7.97 43.81
C ALA A 170 -7.07 -9.29 43.05
N GLU A 171 -6.44 -9.20 41.87
CA GLU A 171 -5.10 -9.77 41.68
C GLU A 171 -4.40 -9.25 40.40
N HIS A 172 -3.15 -8.81 40.57
CA HIS A 172 -2.11 -8.56 39.55
C HIS A 172 -2.25 -7.37 38.56
N ILE A 173 -2.12 -6.14 39.09
CA ILE A 173 -1.60 -5.03 38.28
C ILE A 173 -0.07 -5.20 38.16
N HIS A 174 0.39 -5.64 37.00
CA HIS A 174 1.80 -5.59 36.62
C HIS A 174 2.19 -4.12 36.43
N VAL A 175 2.91 -3.56 37.41
CA VAL A 175 3.44 -2.20 37.36
C VAL A 175 4.50 -2.14 36.24
N PRO A 176 4.39 -1.23 35.26
CA PRO A 176 5.49 -0.99 34.33
C PRO A 176 6.66 -0.37 35.09
N THR A 177 7.79 -1.05 35.07
CA THR A 177 9.08 -0.62 35.61
C THR A 177 9.45 0.78 35.08
N PRO A 178 9.83 1.74 35.94
CA PRO A 178 10.42 2.99 35.49
C PRO A 178 11.81 2.73 34.89
N GLN A 179 11.98 3.02 33.59
CA GLN A 179 13.29 3.05 32.96
C GLN A 179 14.12 4.22 33.51
N PRO A 180 15.40 4.03 33.87
CA PRO A 180 16.28 5.14 34.24
C PRO A 180 16.68 5.96 33.00
N PRO A 181 16.78 7.30 33.11
CA PRO A 181 17.35 8.12 32.05
C PRO A 181 18.87 8.03 32.10
N LEU A 182 19.51 7.49 31.06
CA LEU A 182 20.96 7.59 30.89
C LEU A 182 21.29 8.61 29.80
N ASN A 183 21.53 9.82 30.32
CA ASN A 183 22.20 10.94 29.68
C ASN A 183 23.55 10.56 29.06
N ASN A 184 23.86 11.28 27.98
CA ASN A 184 25.18 11.77 27.57
C ASN A 184 26.37 10.80 27.52
N LEU A 185 26.82 10.54 26.28
CA LEU A 185 28.24 10.44 25.99
C LEU A 185 28.56 11.13 24.66
N SER A 186 28.52 12.47 24.68
CA SER A 186 29.34 13.29 23.78
C SER A 186 30.78 13.30 24.27
N ASN A 187 31.70 13.31 23.31
CA ASN A 187 33.10 13.74 23.39
C ASN A 187 34.09 12.86 24.15
N LYS A 188 34.80 12.01 23.38
CA LYS A 188 36.26 11.93 23.49
C LYS A 188 36.90 11.79 22.11
N LEU A 189 37.17 12.98 21.55
CA LEU A 189 38.26 13.26 20.63
C LEU A 189 39.59 12.93 21.35
N SER A 190 40.45 12.07 20.79
CA SER A 190 41.94 12.13 20.80
C SER A 190 42.59 10.74 20.62
N GLY A 191 43.57 10.68 19.71
CA GLY A 191 44.52 9.56 19.49
C GLY A 191 44.45 9.04 18.06
N ASP A 192 45.09 9.65 17.07
CA ASP A 192 46.53 9.54 16.76
C ASP A 192 47.02 8.08 16.75
N ARG A 193 47.10 7.45 15.56
CA ARG A 193 48.28 6.74 14.97
C ARG A 193 47.91 5.88 13.74
N PRO A 194 48.89 5.42 12.91
CA PRO A 194 49.03 5.82 11.52
C PRO A 194 48.72 4.69 10.51
N GLN A 195 48.74 5.07 9.23
CA GLN A 195 48.78 4.17 8.08
C GLN A 195 49.99 3.22 8.14
N ASP A 196 49.77 1.93 7.86
CA ASP A 196 50.59 1.12 6.95
C ASP A 196 49.92 -0.25 6.70
N GLY A 197 50.10 -0.83 5.50
CA GLY A 197 49.95 -2.28 5.32
C GLY A 197 48.92 -2.78 4.31
N LEU A 198 49.36 -2.91 3.06
CA LEU A 198 48.82 -3.79 2.01
C LEU A 198 48.55 -5.24 2.51
N ALA A 199 47.39 -5.80 2.20
CA ALA A 199 47.24 -7.24 1.89
C ALA A 199 45.97 -7.54 1.06
N LYS A 200 46.13 -8.46 0.10
CA LYS A 200 45.23 -8.94 -0.95
C LYS A 200 44.17 -9.95 -0.45
N PRO A 201 43.17 -10.34 -1.28
CA PRO A 201 41.94 -11.00 -0.83
C PRO A 201 42.12 -12.52 -0.65
N SER A 202 41.48 -13.07 0.39
CA SER A 202 41.37 -14.52 0.59
C SER A 202 39.91 -14.94 0.42
N ALA A 203 39.66 -15.73 -0.63
CA ALA A 203 38.52 -16.60 -0.75
C ALA A 203 38.57 -17.67 0.35
N ALA A 204 37.46 -17.89 1.07
CA ALA A 204 37.25 -19.12 1.84
C ALA A 204 35.81 -19.20 2.40
N TYR A 205 35.06 -20.13 1.82
CA TYR A 205 34.05 -20.98 2.46
C TYR A 205 32.78 -20.37 3.04
N ASN A 206 31.79 -20.39 2.15
CA ASN A 206 30.38 -20.67 2.42
C ASN A 206 30.26 -21.91 3.35
N VAL A 207 29.91 -21.68 4.61
CA VAL A 207 29.49 -22.75 5.53
C VAL A 207 27.98 -22.87 5.35
N ASP A 208 27.57 -23.89 4.59
CA ASP A 208 26.16 -24.22 4.38
C ASP A 208 25.57 -24.80 5.69
N PRO A 209 24.57 -24.13 6.31
CA PRO A 209 24.01 -24.55 7.58
C PRO A 209 23.10 -25.81 7.50
N TYR A 210 22.95 -26.45 6.34
CA TYR A 210 22.15 -27.66 6.14
C TYR A 210 22.95 -28.92 5.78
N ARG A 211 24.28 -28.92 5.97
CA ARG A 211 25.08 -30.12 5.74
C ARG A 211 24.96 -31.11 6.90
N GLU A 212 24.01 -32.05 6.80
CA GLU A 212 23.87 -33.16 7.75
C GLU A 212 25.15 -34.02 7.78
N PRO A 213 25.59 -34.49 8.96
CA PRO A 213 26.69 -35.44 9.05
C PRO A 213 26.24 -36.78 8.48
N ILE A 214 26.95 -37.26 7.45
CA ILE A 214 26.86 -38.63 6.99
C ILE A 214 27.43 -39.56 8.08
N ASP A 215 26.55 -40.34 8.69
CA ASP A 215 26.89 -41.42 9.63
C ASP A 215 27.49 -42.58 8.81
N GLU A 216 28.79 -42.81 8.98
CA GLU A 216 29.48 -43.96 8.37
C GLU A 216 29.61 -45.07 9.43
N LYS A 217 29.07 -46.24 9.09
CA LYS A 217 28.94 -47.44 9.93
C LYS A 217 29.99 -48.48 9.58
#